data_AF-A0A7S0H7M5-F1
#
_entry.id   AF-A0A7S0H7M5-F1
#
_cell.length_a   1.000
_cell.length_b   1.000
_cell.length_c   1.000
_cell.angle_alpha   90.00
_cell.angle_beta   90.00
_cell.angle_gamma   90.00
#
_symmetry.space_group_name_H-M   'P 1'
#
loop_
_entity.id
_entity.type
_entity.pdbx_description
1 polymer ?
#
loop_
_entity_poly.entity_id
_entity_poly.type
_entity_poly.pdbx_seq_one_letter_code
_entity_poly.pdbx_strand_id
1 'polypeptide(L)'
;MATVKAGFPIRGVPPAFYSNELWRKQSFTKILGHTSTVNKKNRLLSDIQRCMKLKSSANKTDIACDYLGVLRNRLVKPLIDKGSTGIQDVIELLDEYYFTKEEFDSICSELRIQDDKVAPDIYGAVDSKVKAALTRGYKQEGHKIAFVKTSGVKDLASKVKSQPKTLGRSG
;
A
#
# COMPACT_ATOMS: atom_id res chain seq x y z
N MET A 1 35.30 4.94 11.14
CA MET A 1 35.08 6.41 11.14
C MET A 1 33.96 6.71 10.15
N ALA A 2 32.77 7.05 10.66
CA ALA A 2 31.58 7.26 9.85
C ALA A 2 31.67 8.58 9.08
N THR A 3 31.55 8.51 7.75
CA THR A 3 31.48 9.69 6.87
C THR A 3 30.13 10.37 7.09
N VAL A 4 30.13 11.48 7.83
CA VAL A 4 28.97 12.34 8.03
C VAL A 4 28.55 12.89 6.67
N LYS A 5 27.37 12.46 6.21
CA LYS A 5 26.75 12.88 4.95
C LYS A 5 26.41 14.36 5.06
N ALA A 6 27.30 15.23 4.59
CA ALA A 6 27.13 16.68 4.63
C ALA A 6 25.84 17.07 3.89
N GLY A 7 24.80 17.40 4.66
CA GLY A 7 23.57 17.99 4.15
C GLY A 7 23.88 19.37 3.59
N PHE A 8 23.42 19.62 2.37
CA PHE A 8 23.52 20.92 1.72
C PHE A 8 22.77 21.97 2.57
N PRO A 9 23.42 23.05 3.05
CA PRO A 9 22.74 24.06 3.82
C PRO A 9 21.74 24.80 2.92
N ILE A 10 20.50 24.87 3.38
CA ILE A 10 19.37 25.58 2.74
C ILE A 10 19.57 27.11 2.73
N ARG A 11 20.70 27.59 3.27
CA ARG A 11 21.06 29.01 3.40
C ARG A 11 22.15 29.31 2.38
N GLY A 12 21.89 30.31 1.53
CA GLY A 12 22.50 30.52 0.21
C GLY A 12 24.00 30.80 0.11
N VAL A 13 24.81 30.43 1.11
CA VAL A 13 26.28 30.42 0.98
C VAL A 13 26.75 28.98 1.09
N PRO A 14 27.16 28.35 -0.02
CA PRO A 14 27.79 27.06 0.05
C PRO A 14 29.13 27.16 0.78
N PRO A 15 29.50 26.16 1.60
CA PRO A 15 30.79 26.13 2.25
C PRO A 15 31.90 26.24 1.19
N ALA A 16 32.92 27.07 1.45
CA ALA A 16 34.05 27.31 0.54
C ALA A 16 34.77 26.03 0.08
N PHE A 17 34.61 24.94 0.82
CA PHE A 17 35.11 23.61 0.48
C PHE A 17 34.53 23.00 -0.81
N TYR A 18 33.34 23.45 -1.23
CA TYR A 18 32.65 22.83 -2.37
C TYR A 18 32.83 23.56 -3.70
N SER A 19 33.44 24.76 -3.77
CA SER A 19 33.43 25.68 -4.94
C SER A 19 34.19 25.21 -6.21
N ASN A 20 34.45 23.91 -6.37
CA ASN A 20 35.09 23.32 -7.55
C ASN A 20 34.10 23.11 -8.72
N GLU A 21 34.58 22.52 -9.82
CA GLU A 21 33.85 22.33 -11.09
C GLU A 21 32.51 21.57 -10.97
N LEU A 22 32.24 20.91 -9.84
CA LEU A 22 30.98 20.23 -9.54
C LEU A 22 29.77 21.19 -9.44
N TRP A 23 30.01 22.48 -9.21
CA TRP A 23 28.94 23.51 -9.23
C TRP A 23 28.33 23.77 -10.60
N ARG A 24 29.03 23.42 -11.69
CA ARG A 24 28.54 23.71 -13.06
C ARG A 24 27.40 22.79 -13.50
N LYS A 25 27.23 21.63 -12.87
CA LYS A 25 26.14 20.69 -13.20
C LYS A 25 25.02 20.77 -12.16
N GLN A 26 24.29 21.89 -12.14
CA GLN A 26 23.11 22.07 -11.30
C GLN A 26 22.01 21.09 -11.73
N SER A 27 21.99 19.92 -11.10
CA SER A 27 20.89 18.96 -11.24
C SER A 27 19.78 19.35 -10.27
N PHE A 28 18.52 19.18 -10.68
CA PHE A 28 17.36 19.44 -9.84
C PHE A 28 17.45 18.69 -8.50
N THR A 29 16.92 19.28 -7.42
CA THR A 29 17.00 18.67 -6.09
C THR A 29 16.15 17.41 -6.02
N LYS A 30 16.77 16.30 -5.59
CA LYS A 30 16.06 15.00 -5.46
C LYS A 30 15.04 14.98 -4.31
N ILE A 31 15.11 15.95 -3.40
CA ILE A 31 14.25 16.03 -2.20
C ILE A 31 12.77 16.15 -2.60
N LEU A 32 12.44 16.97 -3.60
CA LEU A 32 11.06 17.17 -4.04
C LEU A 32 10.43 15.88 -4.60
N GLY A 33 11.22 15.10 -5.33
CA GLY A 33 10.82 13.77 -5.78
C GLY A 33 10.60 12.81 -4.62
N HIS A 34 11.57 12.76 -3.69
CA HIS A 34 11.48 11.88 -2.53
C HIS A 34 10.30 12.19 -1.61
N THR A 35 10.04 13.47 -1.32
CA THR A 35 8.89 13.91 -0.51
C THR A 35 7.57 13.47 -1.15
N SER A 36 7.44 13.55 -2.48
CA SER A 36 6.25 13.07 -3.18
C SER A 36 6.06 11.56 -3.02
N THR A 37 7.14 10.77 -3.13
CA THR A 37 7.10 9.32 -2.92
C THR A 37 6.72 8.96 -1.47
N VAL A 38 7.29 9.65 -0.48
CA VAL A 38 6.97 9.45 0.94
C VAL A 38 5.49 9.76 1.20
N ASN A 39 4.98 10.86 0.65
CA ASN A 39 3.57 11.22 0.78
C ASN A 39 2.63 10.19 0.15
N LYS A 40 3.00 9.61 -1.01
CA LYS A 40 2.24 8.52 -1.62
C LYS A 40 2.16 7.30 -0.68
N LYS A 41 3.31 6.83 -0.17
CA LYS A 41 3.37 5.68 0.74
C LYS A 41 2.58 5.92 2.03
N ASN A 42 2.65 7.13 2.59
CA ASN A 42 1.86 7.52 3.77
C ASN A 42 0.35 7.46 3.54
N ARG A 43 -0.13 7.81 2.34
CA ARG A 43 -1.56 7.68 1.98
C ARG A 43 -1.98 6.21 1.94
N LEU A 44 -1.21 5.37 1.25
CA LEU A 44 -1.49 3.92 1.17
C LEU A 44 -1.50 3.25 2.55
N LEU A 45 -0.54 3.61 3.40
CA LEU A 45 -0.46 3.10 4.77
C LEU A 45 -1.66 3.54 5.63
N SER A 46 -2.20 4.74 5.37
CA SER A 46 -3.41 5.22 6.04
C SER A 46 -4.65 4.43 5.62
N ASP A 47 -4.74 4.03 4.35
CA ASP A 47 -5.84 3.21 3.85
C ASP A 47 -5.78 1.80 4.44
N ILE A 48 -4.61 1.17 4.48
CA ILE A 48 -4.39 -0.14 5.12
C ILE A 48 -4.72 -0.07 6.62
N GLN A 49 -4.24 0.96 7.31
CA GLN A 49 -4.56 1.15 8.73
C GLN A 49 -6.08 1.23 8.94
N ARG A 50 -6.80 1.91 8.05
CA ARG A 50 -8.26 2.02 8.14
C ARG A 50 -8.92 0.65 8.05
N CYS A 51 -8.57 -0.17 7.07
CA CYS A 51 -9.11 -1.54 6.93
C CYS A 51 -8.81 -2.39 8.17
N MET A 52 -7.55 -2.37 8.62
CA MET A 52 -7.09 -3.20 9.74
C MET A 52 -7.61 -2.73 11.11
N LYS A 53 -8.17 -1.51 11.22
CA LYS A 53 -8.48 -0.89 12.52
C LYS A 53 -9.46 -1.69 13.38
N LEU A 54 -10.31 -2.52 12.77
CA LEU A 54 -11.22 -3.40 13.50
C LEU A 54 -10.52 -4.62 14.12
N LYS A 55 -9.37 -5.03 13.59
CA LYS A 55 -8.61 -6.21 14.02
C LYS A 55 -7.37 -5.87 14.83
N SER A 56 -6.74 -4.72 14.55
CA SER A 56 -5.54 -4.27 15.27
C SER A 56 -5.65 -2.79 15.64
N SER A 57 -5.14 -2.47 16.83
CA SER A 57 -5.05 -1.12 17.35
C SER A 57 -3.83 -0.34 16.82
N ALA A 58 -2.96 -0.98 16.02
CA ALA A 58 -1.66 -0.46 15.59
C ALA A 58 -1.68 0.93 14.92
N ASN A 59 -0.58 1.66 15.11
CA ASN A 59 -0.32 2.90 14.40
C ASN A 59 0.26 2.62 13.00
N LYS A 60 0.27 3.64 12.13
CA LYS A 60 0.84 3.55 10.77
C LYS A 60 2.29 3.08 10.80
N THR A 61 3.09 3.63 11.71
CA THR A 61 4.50 3.27 11.90
C THR A 61 4.67 1.80 12.23
N ASP A 62 3.87 1.30 13.16
CA ASP A 62 3.95 -0.06 13.65
C ASP A 62 3.52 -1.04 12.55
N ILE A 63 2.47 -0.68 11.80
CA ILE A 63 2.04 -1.42 10.61
C ILE A 63 3.19 -1.51 9.60
N ALA A 64 3.90 -0.41 9.35
CA ALA A 64 4.97 -0.36 8.37
C ALA A 64 6.19 -1.20 8.77
N CYS A 65 6.60 -1.14 10.03
CA CYS A 65 7.79 -1.83 10.52
C CYS A 65 7.54 -3.31 10.81
N ASP A 66 6.46 -3.63 11.52
CA ASP A 66 6.28 -4.96 12.10
C ASP A 66 5.30 -5.83 11.30
N TYR A 67 4.20 -5.23 10.81
CA TYR A 67 3.12 -6.02 10.20
C TYR A 67 3.34 -6.29 8.70
N LEU A 68 3.77 -5.30 7.92
CA LEU A 68 3.84 -5.42 6.46
C LEU A 68 4.71 -6.60 5.99
N GLY A 69 5.85 -6.82 6.64
CA GLY A 69 6.74 -7.94 6.31
C GLY A 69 6.07 -9.29 6.52
N VAL A 70 5.39 -9.48 7.66
CA VAL A 70 4.69 -10.71 8.00
C VAL A 70 3.47 -10.93 7.11
N LEU A 71 2.66 -9.89 6.90
CA LEU A 71 1.45 -9.94 6.06
C LEU A 71 1.81 -10.29 4.62
N ARG A 72 2.83 -9.65 4.04
CA ARG A 72 3.32 -9.96 2.70
C ARG A 72 3.71 -11.43 2.59
N ASN A 73 4.50 -11.94 3.53
CA ASN A 73 4.92 -13.33 3.51
C ASN A 73 3.73 -14.29 3.59
N ARG A 74 2.74 -13.98 4.43
CA ARG A 74 1.53 -14.81 4.59
C ARG A 74 0.64 -14.78 3.35
N LEU A 75 0.56 -13.66 2.64
CA LEU A 75 -0.20 -13.51 1.41
C LEU A 75 0.48 -14.15 0.20
N VAL A 76 1.81 -14.05 0.10
CA VAL A 76 2.55 -14.46 -1.10
C VAL A 76 2.99 -15.93 -1.06
N LYS A 77 3.35 -16.48 0.11
CA LYS A 77 3.73 -17.90 0.25
C LYS A 77 2.71 -18.89 -0.35
N PRO A 78 1.41 -18.83 -0.03
CA PRO A 78 0.44 -19.77 -0.60
C PRO A 78 0.33 -19.66 -2.13
N LEU A 79 0.56 -18.48 -2.71
CA LEU A 79 0.55 -18.28 -4.16
C LEU A 79 1.77 -18.89 -4.85
N ILE A 80 2.91 -18.99 -4.15
CA ILE A 80 4.13 -19.62 -4.66
C ILE A 80 4.03 -21.14 -4.51
N ASP A 81 3.68 -21.60 -3.31
CA ASP A 81 3.75 -23.03 -2.96
C ASP A 81 2.61 -23.84 -3.60
N LYS A 82 1.39 -23.29 -3.60
CA LYS A 82 0.17 -23.99 -4.05
C LYS A 82 -0.41 -23.45 -5.36
N GLY A 83 0.08 -22.32 -5.86
CA GLY A 83 -0.43 -21.69 -7.09
C GLY A 83 -1.92 -21.38 -7.02
N SER A 84 -2.69 -21.91 -7.98
CA SER A 84 -4.14 -21.66 -8.10
C SER A 84 -4.96 -22.17 -6.92
N THR A 85 -4.54 -23.24 -6.25
CA THR A 85 -5.25 -23.78 -5.08
C THR A 85 -5.08 -22.88 -3.85
N GLY A 86 -3.96 -22.14 -3.77
CA GLY A 86 -3.69 -21.20 -2.69
C GLY A 86 -4.48 -19.89 -2.79
N ILE A 87 -5.27 -19.68 -3.84
CA ILE A 87 -6.07 -18.47 -4.03
C ILE A 87 -7.14 -18.36 -2.93
N GLN A 88 -7.77 -19.46 -2.55
CA GLN A 88 -8.79 -19.44 -1.49
C GLN A 88 -8.19 -19.03 -0.14
N ASP A 89 -7.05 -19.61 0.22
CA ASP A 89 -6.32 -19.28 1.45
C ASP A 89 -6.00 -17.76 1.52
N VAL A 90 -5.64 -17.16 0.38
CA VAL A 90 -5.37 -15.71 0.29
C VAL A 90 -6.64 -14.90 0.43
N ILE A 91 -7.73 -15.31 -0.21
CA ILE A 91 -9.02 -14.63 -0.14
C ILE A 91 -9.55 -14.63 1.30
N GLU A 92 -9.47 -15.76 2.00
CA GLU A 92 -9.86 -15.85 3.41
C GLU A 92 -9.05 -14.89 4.30
N LEU A 93 -7.73 -14.76 4.04
CA LEU A 93 -6.89 -13.79 4.74
C LEU A 93 -7.25 -12.33 4.43
N LEU A 94 -7.66 -12.04 3.19
CA LEU A 94 -8.13 -10.71 2.81
C LEU A 94 -9.41 -10.37 3.57
N ASP A 95 -10.36 -11.30 3.67
CA ASP A 95 -11.59 -11.12 4.42
C ASP A 95 -11.37 -11.06 5.94
N GLU A 96 -10.37 -11.77 6.47
CA GLU A 96 -10.01 -11.71 7.89
C GLU A 96 -9.59 -10.30 8.31
N TYR A 97 -8.75 -9.63 7.52
CA TYR A 97 -8.28 -8.27 7.80
C TYR A 97 -9.06 -7.16 7.08
N TYR A 98 -10.15 -7.51 6.39
CA TYR A 98 -10.98 -6.60 5.60
C TYR A 98 -10.20 -5.81 4.53
N PHE A 99 -9.20 -6.44 3.92
CA PHE A 99 -8.43 -5.85 2.83
C PHE A 99 -9.18 -5.98 1.52
N THR A 100 -9.17 -4.91 0.72
CA THR A 100 -9.60 -5.01 -0.68
C THR A 100 -8.42 -5.40 -1.56
N LYS A 101 -8.71 -5.72 -2.83
CA LYS A 101 -7.68 -5.96 -3.84
C LYS A 101 -6.68 -4.80 -3.97
N GLU A 102 -7.10 -3.56 -3.71
CA GLU A 102 -6.23 -2.38 -3.80
C GLU A 102 -5.18 -2.36 -2.69
N GLU A 103 -5.58 -2.67 -1.45
CA GLU A 103 -4.64 -2.77 -0.33
C GLU A 103 -3.70 -3.96 -0.49
N PHE A 104 -4.20 -5.10 -0.98
CA PHE A 104 -3.35 -6.26 -1.29
C PHE A 104 -2.20 -5.90 -2.24
N ASP A 105 -2.52 -5.20 -3.34
CA ASP A 105 -1.52 -4.77 -4.32
C ASP A 105 -0.58 -3.69 -3.74
N SER A 106 -1.13 -2.79 -2.91
CA SER A 106 -0.32 -1.79 -2.20
C SER A 106 0.69 -2.43 -1.25
N ILE A 107 0.27 -3.46 -0.50
CA ILE A 107 1.11 -4.22 0.42
C ILE A 107 2.20 -4.99 -0.33
N CYS A 108 1.89 -5.60 -1.48
CA CYS A 108 2.82 -6.46 -2.22
C CYS A 108 3.77 -5.68 -3.15
N SER A 109 3.27 -4.67 -3.84
CA SER A 109 4.01 -3.95 -4.89
C SER A 109 4.64 -2.66 -4.37
N GLU A 110 3.87 -1.79 -3.69
CA GLU A 110 4.26 -0.40 -3.44
C GLU A 110 4.97 -0.15 -2.11
N LEU A 111 4.50 -0.80 -1.04
CA LEU A 111 5.01 -0.59 0.32
C LEU A 111 6.22 -1.47 0.65
N ARG A 112 6.82 -2.09 -0.37
CA ARG A 112 8.06 -2.85 -0.17
C ARG A 112 9.24 -1.95 0.14
N ILE A 113 10.20 -2.52 0.85
CA ILE A 113 11.55 -1.98 0.88
C ILE A 113 12.10 -2.14 -0.54
N GLN A 114 12.40 -1.02 -1.21
CA GLN A 114 12.87 -0.99 -2.60
C GLN A 114 14.36 -1.37 -2.74
N ASP A 115 14.92 -2.01 -1.72
CA ASP A 115 16.29 -2.50 -1.72
C ASP A 115 16.26 -4.03 -1.84
N ASP A 116 16.42 -4.50 -3.08
CA ASP A 116 16.37 -5.93 -3.42
C ASP A 116 17.46 -6.73 -2.71
N LYS A 117 18.53 -6.08 -2.21
CA LYS A 117 19.57 -6.74 -1.40
C LYS A 117 19.10 -7.04 0.03
N VAL A 118 18.18 -6.23 0.54
CA VAL A 118 17.66 -6.34 1.91
C VAL A 118 16.38 -7.19 1.93
N ALA A 119 15.52 -7.02 0.93
CA ALA A 119 14.28 -7.78 0.82
C ALA A 119 13.99 -8.11 -0.67
N PRO A 120 14.17 -9.36 -1.11
CA PRO A 120 13.89 -9.75 -2.49
C PRO A 120 12.39 -9.61 -2.82
N ASP A 121 12.07 -9.32 -4.08
CA ASP A 121 10.69 -9.21 -4.54
C ASP A 121 10.02 -10.59 -4.68
N ILE A 122 9.47 -11.08 -3.57
CA ILE A 122 8.77 -12.37 -3.49
C ILE A 122 7.51 -12.36 -4.38
N TYR A 123 6.82 -11.22 -4.51
CA TYR A 123 5.60 -11.13 -5.31
C TYR A 123 5.89 -11.12 -6.83
N GLY A 124 7.08 -10.67 -7.22
CA GLY A 124 7.58 -10.77 -8.60
C GLY A 124 7.67 -12.21 -9.11
N ALA A 125 7.99 -13.17 -8.23
CA ALA A 125 8.13 -14.58 -8.57
C ALA A 125 6.80 -15.31 -8.86
N VAL A 126 5.66 -14.73 -8.45
CA VAL A 126 4.34 -15.33 -8.66
C VAL A 126 3.93 -15.23 -10.13
N ASP A 127 3.49 -16.36 -10.70
CA ASP A 127 3.05 -16.43 -12.09
C ASP A 127 1.90 -15.47 -12.40
N SER A 128 1.96 -14.89 -13.60
CA SER A 128 0.96 -13.93 -14.10
C SER A 128 -0.44 -14.52 -14.19
N LYS A 129 -0.59 -15.83 -14.49
CA LYS A 129 -1.89 -16.49 -14.57
C LYS A 129 -2.55 -16.58 -13.20
N VAL A 130 -1.76 -16.86 -12.16
CA VAL A 130 -2.25 -16.92 -10.77
C VAL A 130 -2.72 -15.55 -10.29
N LYS A 131 -1.99 -14.47 -10.60
CA LYS A 131 -2.41 -13.10 -10.28
C LYS A 131 -3.74 -12.72 -10.95
N ALA A 132 -3.92 -13.12 -12.21
CA ALA A 132 -5.16 -12.90 -12.94
C ALA A 132 -6.31 -13.72 -12.35
N ALA A 133 -6.07 -14.98 -11.98
CA ALA A 133 -7.05 -15.85 -11.34
C ALA A 133 -7.49 -15.32 -9.97
N LEU A 134 -6.55 -14.83 -9.14
CA LEU A 134 -6.84 -14.19 -7.84
C LEU A 134 -7.80 -13.01 -8.00
N THR A 135 -7.56 -12.15 -9.00
CA THR A 135 -8.42 -10.99 -9.27
C THR A 135 -9.83 -11.40 -9.73
N ARG A 136 -9.95 -12.51 -10.43
CA ARG A 136 -11.25 -13.05 -10.87
C ARG A 136 -12.00 -13.69 -9.70
N GLY A 137 -11.31 -14.51 -8.90
CA GLY A 137 -11.87 -15.13 -7.69
C GLY A 137 -12.39 -14.08 -6.71
N TYR A 138 -11.60 -13.05 -6.42
CA TYR A 138 -12.01 -11.94 -5.55
C TYR A 138 -13.23 -11.17 -6.07
N LYS A 139 -13.47 -11.13 -7.38
CA LYS A 139 -14.68 -10.45 -7.92
C LYS A 139 -15.93 -11.34 -7.88
N GLN A 140 -15.75 -12.65 -7.87
CA GLN A 140 -16.85 -13.62 -7.85
C GLN A 140 -17.40 -13.78 -6.44
N GLU A 141 -16.52 -13.71 -5.43
CA GLU A 141 -16.91 -13.79 -4.03
C GLU A 141 -17.35 -12.43 -3.47
N GLY A 142 -18.34 -12.46 -2.59
CA GLY A 142 -18.85 -11.27 -1.91
C GLY A 142 -18.03 -10.95 -0.67
N HIS A 143 -17.06 -10.03 -0.78
CA HIS A 143 -16.14 -9.69 0.31
C HIS A 143 -16.70 -8.68 1.31
N LYS A 144 -16.25 -8.80 2.57
CA LYS A 144 -16.65 -7.89 3.64
C LYS A 144 -15.76 -6.66 3.62
N ILE A 145 -16.36 -5.48 3.52
CA ILE A 145 -15.63 -4.20 3.52
C ILE A 145 -15.95 -3.47 4.82
N ALA A 146 -14.92 -3.24 5.65
CA ALA A 146 -15.08 -2.57 6.95
C ALA A 146 -15.42 -1.07 6.80
N PHE A 147 -14.76 -0.38 5.87
CA PHE A 147 -14.95 1.06 5.65
C PHE A 147 -15.03 1.37 4.16
N VAL A 148 -16.07 2.11 3.79
CA VAL A 148 -16.20 2.65 2.43
C VAL A 148 -15.23 3.82 2.27
N LYS A 149 -14.38 3.78 1.24
CA LYS A 149 -13.51 4.92 0.89
C LYS A 149 -14.37 6.13 0.53
N THR A 150 -13.90 7.34 0.88
CA THR A 150 -14.62 8.59 0.62
C THR A 150 -14.93 8.82 -0.86
N SER A 151 -14.13 8.24 -1.76
CA SER A 151 -14.41 8.18 -3.20
C SER A 151 -15.69 7.40 -3.54
N GLY A 152 -15.92 6.26 -2.90
CA GLY A 152 -17.10 5.40 -3.14
C GLY A 152 -18.38 5.89 -2.47
N VAL A 153 -18.31 6.86 -1.55
CA VAL A 153 -19.50 7.42 -0.89
C VAL A 153 -20.44 8.09 -1.90
N LYS A 154 -19.92 8.67 -2.98
CA LYS A 154 -20.73 9.23 -4.07
C LYS A 154 -21.52 8.16 -4.83
N ASP A 155 -20.91 7.00 -5.05
CA ASP A 155 -21.51 5.86 -5.76
C ASP A 155 -22.55 5.12 -4.89
N LEU A 156 -22.33 5.08 -3.58
CA LEU A 156 -23.32 4.57 -2.63
C LEU A 156 -24.49 5.54 -2.45
N ALA A 157 -24.23 6.85 -2.43
CA ALA A 157 -25.28 7.86 -2.36
C ALA A 157 -26.19 7.86 -3.60
N SER A 158 -25.64 7.60 -4.79
CA SER A 158 -26.45 7.43 -6.00
C SER A 158 -27.25 6.12 -5.97
N LYS A 159 -26.68 5.03 -5.45
CA LYS A 159 -27.41 3.76 -5.24
C LYS A 159 -28.57 3.90 -4.23
N VAL A 160 -28.37 4.64 -3.14
CA VAL A 160 -29.41 4.93 -2.12
C VAL A 160 -30.53 5.81 -2.69
N LYS A 161 -30.21 6.78 -3.57
CA LYS A 161 -31.23 7.57 -4.28
C LYS A 161 -32.05 6.76 -5.29
N SER A 162 -31.48 5.69 -5.85
CA SER A 162 -32.15 4.81 -6.81
C SER A 162 -33.05 3.75 -6.17
N GLN A 163 -32.96 3.54 -4.85
CA GLN A 163 -33.92 2.73 -4.10
C GLN A 163 -35.23 3.54 -3.97
N PRO A 164 -36.41 2.99 -4.32
CA PRO A 164 -37.66 3.72 -4.16
C PRO A 164 -37.86 4.03 -2.67
N LYS A 165 -38.11 5.30 -2.33
CA LYS A 165 -38.54 5.71 -0.98
C LYS A 165 -39.89 5.04 -0.69
N THR A 166 -39.89 3.83 -0.13
CA THR A 166 -41.09 3.28 0.48
C THR A 166 -41.28 3.99 1.82
N LEU A 167 -41.92 5.17 1.78
CA LEU A 167 -42.55 5.75 2.96
C LEU A 167 -43.80 4.90 3.26
N GLY A 168 -43.61 3.84 4.03
CA GLY A 168 -44.69 3.13 4.70
C GLY A 168 -44.60 3.42 6.19
N ARG A 169 -45.19 4.53 6.64
CA ARG A 169 -45.55 4.68 8.05
C ARG A 169 -46.91 4.01 8.21
N SER A 170 -46.91 2.76 8.66
CA SER A 170 -48.09 2.08 9.19
C SER A 170 -47.78 1.70 10.64
N GLY A 171 -48.47 2.35 11.57
CA GLY A 171 -48.24 2.30 13.02
C GLY A 171 -48.46 3.67 13.64
#